data_AF-A2BJW7-F1
#
_entry.id   AF-A2BJW7-F1
#
_cell.length_a   1.000
_cell.length_b   1.000
_cell.length_c   1.000
_cell.angle_alpha   90.00
_cell.angle_beta   90.00
_cell.angle_gamma   90.00
#
_symmetry.space_group_name_H-M   'P 1'
#
loop_
_entity.id
_entity.type
_entity.pdbx_description
1 polymer ?
#
loop_
_entity_poly.entity_id
_entity_poly.type
_entity_poly.pdbx_seq_one_letter_code
_entity_poly.pdbx_strand_id
1 'polypeptide(L)'
;MRRDQVVGIGMLLVSLGVIVFYAIALFKPDLLGKSDLDYTLVKVTVFIAVAAVMGILAWIGYTLATTPPPKPIEEIEKEIEEELKKLEQELKKEEQEKSQP
;
A
#
# COMPACT_ATOMS: atom_id res chain seq x y z
N MET A 1 -14.76 -28.02 -6.64
CA MET A 1 -15.36 -27.87 -7.97
C MET A 1 -16.72 -27.15 -7.92
N ARG A 2 -17.82 -27.72 -7.41
CA ARG A 2 -19.13 -27.01 -7.35
C ARG A 2 -19.21 -25.89 -6.31
N ARG A 3 -18.44 -25.97 -5.21
CA ARG A 3 -18.37 -24.94 -4.15
C ARG A 3 -17.74 -23.65 -4.66
N ASP A 4 -16.63 -23.77 -5.37
CA ASP A 4 -15.88 -22.64 -5.94
C ASP A 4 -16.71 -21.92 -7.01
N GLN A 5 -17.48 -22.68 -7.80
CA GLN A 5 -18.41 -22.13 -8.80
C GLN A 5 -19.58 -21.35 -8.18
N VAL A 6 -20.12 -21.81 -7.03
CA VAL A 6 -21.18 -21.09 -6.31
C VAL A 6 -20.66 -19.76 -5.76
N VAL A 7 -19.44 -19.75 -5.21
CA VAL A 7 -18.79 -18.52 -4.76
C VAL A 7 -18.57 -17.56 -5.92
N GLY A 8 -18.07 -18.08 -7.06
CA GLY A 8 -17.87 -17.28 -8.27
C GLY A 8 -19.17 -16.68 -8.82
N ILE A 9 -20.24 -17.47 -8.93
CA ILE A 9 -21.55 -17.00 -9.39
C ILE A 9 -22.16 -16.01 -8.39
N GLY A 10 -22.03 -16.27 -7.09
CA GLY A 10 -22.48 -15.34 -6.05
C GLY A 10 -21.79 -13.98 -6.17
N MET A 11 -20.46 -13.98 -6.33
CA MET A 11 -19.67 -12.76 -6.49
C MET A 11 -20.02 -12.02 -7.79
N LEU A 12 -20.30 -12.74 -8.88
CA LEU A 12 -20.75 -12.16 -10.16
C LEU A 12 -22.12 -11.50 -10.02
N LEU A 13 -23.09 -12.17 -9.39
CA LEU A 13 -24.44 -11.61 -9.22
C LEU A 13 -24.43 -10.39 -8.30
N VAL A 14 -23.63 -10.43 -7.23
CA VAL A 14 -23.45 -9.28 -6.33
C VAL A 14 -22.82 -8.11 -7.08
N SER A 15 -21.74 -8.33 -7.83
CA SER A 15 -21.08 -7.26 -8.57
C SER A 15 -21.98 -6.68 -9.66
N LEU A 16 -22.70 -7.54 -10.39
CA LEU A 16 -23.67 -7.10 -11.39
C LEU A 16 -24.82 -6.30 -10.76
N GLY A 17 -25.31 -6.73 -9.60
CA GLY A 17 -26.32 -6.00 -8.83
C GLY A 17 -25.85 -4.61 -8.41
N VAL A 18 -24.62 -4.49 -7.92
CA VAL A 18 -24.00 -3.19 -7.57
C VAL A 18 -23.86 -2.29 -8.81
N ILE A 19 -23.44 -2.84 -9.95
CA ILE A 19 -23.32 -2.08 -11.21
C ILE A 19 -24.68 -1.54 -11.65
N VAL A 20 -25.71 -2.39 -11.67
CA VAL A 20 -27.06 -1.99 -12.06
C VAL A 20 -27.63 -0.96 -11.10
N PHE A 21 -27.46 -1.16 -9.80
CA PHE A 21 -27.89 -0.20 -8.78
C PHE A 21 -27.21 1.17 -8.94
N TYR A 22 -25.89 1.18 -9.13
CA TYR A 22 -25.12 2.40 -9.38
C TYR A 22 -25.56 3.10 -10.67
N ALA A 23 -25.82 2.35 -11.75
CA ALA A 23 -26.33 2.90 -13.01
C ALA A 23 -27.72 3.53 -12.85
N ILE A 24 -28.63 2.90 -12.11
CA ILE A 24 -29.96 3.47 -11.80
C ILE A 24 -29.80 4.75 -10.98
N ALA A 25 -28.94 4.73 -9.95
CA ALA A 25 -28.66 5.89 -9.11
C ALA A 25 -28.07 7.07 -9.89
N LEU A 26 -27.30 6.80 -10.94
CA LEU A 26 -26.64 7.80 -11.77
C LEU A 26 -27.54 8.35 -12.89
N PHE A 27 -28.24 7.48 -13.63
CA PHE A 27 -29.00 7.88 -14.83
C PHE A 27 -30.49 8.07 -14.59
N LYS A 28 -31.03 7.53 -13.49
CA LYS A 28 -32.44 7.61 -13.13
C LYS A 28 -32.61 7.87 -11.63
N PRO A 29 -32.06 8.98 -11.10
CA PRO A 29 -32.16 9.33 -9.68
C PRO A 29 -33.63 9.45 -9.20
N ASP A 30 -34.55 9.82 -10.09
CA ASP A 30 -35.99 9.90 -9.81
C ASP A 30 -36.63 8.55 -9.45
N LEU A 31 -36.12 7.43 -9.98
CA LEU A 31 -36.61 6.08 -9.61
C LEU A 31 -36.30 5.73 -8.15
N LEU A 32 -35.31 6.40 -7.55
CA LEU A 32 -34.92 6.25 -6.14
C LEU A 32 -35.53 7.35 -5.25
N GLY A 33 -36.40 8.21 -5.82
CA GLY A 33 -37.09 9.26 -5.08
C GLY A 33 -36.19 10.42 -4.63
N LYS A 34 -35.02 10.60 -5.25
CA LYS A 34 -34.06 11.65 -4.90
C LYS A 34 -33.48 12.28 -6.16
N SER A 35 -34.06 13.38 -6.61
CA SER A 35 -33.69 14.01 -7.88
C SER A 35 -32.28 14.61 -7.93
N ASP A 36 -31.65 14.93 -6.80
CA ASP A 36 -30.29 15.53 -6.74
C ASP A 36 -29.16 14.50 -6.48
N LEU A 37 -29.49 13.20 -6.48
CA LEU A 37 -28.56 12.14 -6.09
C LEU A 37 -27.43 11.95 -7.13
N ASP A 38 -27.75 12.10 -8.41
CA ASP A 38 -26.84 11.90 -9.55
C ASP A 38 -25.63 12.85 -9.50
N TYR A 39 -25.89 14.15 -9.32
CA TYR A 39 -24.85 15.17 -9.28
C TYR A 39 -23.94 15.00 -8.05
N THR A 40 -24.52 14.61 -6.91
CA THR A 40 -23.76 14.32 -5.69
C THR A 40 -22.90 13.07 -5.86
N LEU A 41 -23.42 12.01 -6.47
CA LEU A 41 -22.68 10.78 -6.77
C LEU A 41 -21.50 11.03 -7.70
N VAL A 42 -21.69 11.80 -8.78
CA VAL A 42 -20.61 12.17 -9.71
C VAL A 42 -19.52 12.96 -8.98
N LYS A 43 -19.89 13.94 -8.15
CA LYS A 43 -18.92 14.71 -7.36
C LYS A 43 -18.07 13.82 -6.46
N VAL A 44 -18.73 12.93 -5.71
CA VAL A 44 -18.04 12.04 -4.76
C VAL A 44 -17.13 11.06 -5.50
N THR A 45 -17.60 10.46 -6.58
CA THR A 45 -16.81 9.49 -7.35
C THR A 45 -15.58 10.13 -8.01
N VAL A 46 -15.75 11.30 -8.63
CA VAL A 46 -14.63 12.06 -9.20
C VAL A 46 -13.67 12.53 -8.10
N PHE A 47 -14.19 13.02 -6.98
CA PHE A 47 -13.36 13.40 -5.84
C PHE A 47 -12.53 12.24 -5.31
N ILE A 48 -13.11 11.06 -5.12
CA ILE A 48 -12.39 9.86 -4.66
C ILE A 48 -11.31 9.47 -5.66
N ALA A 49 -11.60 9.50 -6.96
CA ALA A 49 -10.61 9.19 -7.99
C ALA A 49 -9.42 10.16 -7.94
N VAL A 50 -9.68 11.46 -7.84
CA VAL A 50 -8.62 12.48 -7.72
C VAL A 50 -7.87 12.34 -6.40
N ALA A 51 -8.57 12.14 -5.29
CA ALA A 51 -7.98 11.97 -3.96
C ALA A 51 -7.12 10.72 -3.86
N ALA A 52 -7.45 9.63 -4.56
CA ALA A 52 -6.61 8.44 -4.64
C ALA A 52 -5.27 8.73 -5.32
N VAL A 53 -5.31 9.39 -6.50
CA VAL A 53 -4.09 9.76 -7.23
C VAL A 53 -3.25 10.76 -6.43
N MET A 54 -3.87 11.83 -5.93
CA MET A 54 -3.19 12.85 -5.14
C MET A 54 -2.70 12.31 -3.80
N GLY A 55 -3.41 11.34 -3.20
CA GLY A 55 -2.99 10.66 -1.98
C GLY A 55 -1.71 9.86 -2.19
N ILE A 56 -1.59 9.14 -3.31
CA ILE A 56 -0.36 8.43 -3.68
C ILE A 56 0.78 9.43 -3.89
N LEU A 57 0.55 10.52 -4.65
CA LEU A 57 1.56 11.55 -4.88
C LEU A 57 2.00 12.24 -3.59
N ALA A 58 1.06 12.56 -2.71
CA ALA A 58 1.32 13.15 -1.41
C ALA A 58 2.13 12.21 -0.51
N TRP A 59 1.82 10.91 -0.52
CA TRP A 59 2.59 9.91 0.22
C TRP A 59 4.02 9.80 -0.29
N ILE A 60 4.22 9.72 -1.61
CA ILE A 60 5.56 9.70 -2.22
C ILE A 60 6.32 10.98 -1.87
N GLY A 61 5.69 12.15 -2.06
CA GLY A 61 6.28 13.44 -1.71
C GLY A 61 6.65 13.55 -0.23
N TYR A 62 5.81 13.01 0.66
CA TYR A 62 6.10 12.93 2.09
C TYR A 62 7.33 12.07 2.37
N THR A 63 7.42 10.88 1.77
CA THR A 63 8.61 10.03 1.94
C THR A 63 9.87 10.72 1.42
N LEU A 64 9.87 11.32 0.23
CA LEU A 64 11.03 12.04 -0.31
C LEU A 64 11.44 13.26 0.53
N ALA A 65 10.47 14.00 1.08
CA ALA A 65 10.73 15.16 1.92
C ALA A 65 11.29 14.78 3.30
N THR A 66 10.93 13.60 3.80
CA THR A 66 11.30 13.13 5.14
C THR A 66 12.46 12.13 5.13
N THR A 67 12.79 11.55 3.98
CA THR A 67 13.98 10.71 3.83
C THR A 67 15.19 11.61 3.65
N PRO A 68 16.13 11.67 4.62
CA PRO A 68 17.41 12.29 4.38
C PRO A 68 18.08 11.59 3.20
N PRO A 69 18.82 12.33 2.35
CA PRO A 69 19.54 11.72 1.24
C PRO A 69 20.36 10.55 1.78
N PRO A 70 20.33 9.38 1.10
CA PRO A 70 21.06 8.21 1.55
C PRO A 70 22.49 8.62 1.86
N LYS A 71 23.00 8.22 3.03
CA LYS A 71 24.37 8.58 3.44
C LYS A 71 25.34 8.23 2.30
N PRO A 72 26.39 9.03 2.08
CA PRO A 72 27.42 8.70 1.09
C PRO A 72 27.90 7.26 1.29
N ILE A 73 28.00 6.50 0.20
CA ILE A 73 28.36 5.07 0.22
C ILE A 73 29.67 4.85 0.98
N GLU A 74 30.61 5.80 0.91
CA GLU A 74 31.89 5.75 1.60
C GLU A 74 31.79 5.74 3.14
N GLU A 75 30.79 6.41 3.73
CA GLU A 75 30.58 6.38 5.19
C GLU A 75 29.91 5.07 5.61
N ILE A 76 28.99 4.55 4.79
CA ILE A 76 28.33 3.27 5.03
C ILE A 76 29.33 2.11 4.93
N GLU A 77 30.22 2.13 3.92
CA GLU A 77 31.27 1.12 3.76
C GLU A 77 32.25 1.14 4.95
N LYS A 78 32.64 2.32 5.43
CA LYS A 78 33.51 2.45 6.61
C LYS A 78 32.83 1.99 7.91
N GLU A 79 31.56 2.37 8.14
CA GLU A 79 30.78 1.91 9.30
C GLU A 79 30.65 0.37 9.30
N ILE A 80 30.34 -0.23 8.15
CA ILE A 80 30.21 -1.69 8.00
C ILE A 80 31.55 -2.41 8.15
N GLU A 81 32.63 -1.87 7.57
CA GLU A 81 33.96 -2.49 7.67
C GLU A 81 34.51 -2.43 9.11
N GLU A 82 34.22 -1.35 9.85
CA GLU A 82 34.54 -1.26 11.28
C GLU A 82 33.72 -2.23 12.14
N GLU A 83 32.41 -2.38 11.89
CA GLU A 83 31.58 -3.35 12.60
C GLU A 83 32.01 -4.79 12.32
N LEU A 84 32.33 -5.13 11.06
CA LEU A 84 32.85 -6.44 10.68
C LEU A 84 34.19 -6.74 11.37
N LYS A 85 35.12 -5.77 11.41
CA LYS A 85 36.40 -5.92 12.11
C LYS A 85 36.23 -6.12 13.61
N LYS A 86 35.26 -5.45 14.24
CA LYS A 86 34.95 -5.66 15.66
C LYS A 86 34.38 -7.05 15.91
N LEU A 87 33.43 -7.51 15.08
CA LEU A 87 32.90 -8.87 15.18
C LEU A 87 33.98 -9.94 15.00
N GLU A 88 34.87 -9.79 14.01
CA GLU A 88 35.99 -10.73 13.81
C GLU A 88 36.96 -10.76 15.01
N GLN A 89 37.20 -9.61 15.64
CA GLN A 89 38.03 -9.53 16.83
C GLN A 89 37.37 -10.15 18.07
N GLU A 90 36.06 -9.98 18.24
CA GLU A 90 35.29 -10.63 19.30
C GLU A 90 35.23 -12.15 19.11
N LEU A 91 34.96 -12.62 17.89
CA LEU A 91 34.96 -14.04 17.55
C LEU A 91 36.33 -14.69 17.79
N LYS A 92 37.43 -14.03 17.38
CA LYS A 92 38.79 -14.51 17.65
C LYS A 92 39.11 -14.54 19.15
N LYS A 93 38.63 -13.57 19.92
CA LYS A 93 38.80 -13.57 21.39
C LYS A 93 38.00 -14.70 22.04
N GLU A 94 36.75 -14.91 21.65
CA GLU A 94 35.92 -16.02 22.15
C GLU A 94 36.50 -17.39 21.77
N GLU A 95 37.03 -17.55 20.56
CA GLU A 95 37.70 -18.79 20.15
C GLU A 95 38.99 -19.04 20.93
N GLN A 96 39.79 -18.00 21.20
CA GLN A 96 41.00 -18.09 22.03
C GLN A 96 40.69 -18.38 23.50
N GLU A 97 39.60 -17.82 24.03
CA GLU A 97 39.15 -18.05 25.41
C GLU A 97 38.53 -19.45 25.58
N LYS A 98 37.90 -20.01 24.54
CA LYS A 98 37.43 -21.42 24.52
C LYS A 98 38.51 -22.46 24.26
N SER A 99 39.67 -22.07 23.72
CA SER A 99 40.76 -22.99 23.36
C SER A 99 41.95 -23.00 24.34
N GLN A 100 41.92 -22.18 25.39
CA GLN A 100 42.78 -22.34 26.57
C GLN A 100 42.04 -23.15 27.66
N PRO A 101 42.55 -24.33 28.10
CA PRO A 101 41.94 -25.15 29.16
C PRO A 101 42.10 -24.56 30.56
#